data_AF-A0A7I5E618-F1
#
_entry.id   AF-A0A7I5E618-F1
#
_cell.length_a   1.000
_cell.length_b   1.000
_cell.length_c   1.000
_cell.angle_alpha   90.00
_cell.angle_beta   90.00
_cell.angle_gamma   90.00
#
_symmetry.space_group_name_H-M   'P 1'
#
loop_
_entity.id
_entity.type
_entity.pdbx_description
1 polymer ?
#
loop_
_entity_poly.entity_id
_entity_poly.type
_entity_poly.pdbx_seq_one_letter_code
_entity_poly.pdbx_strand_id
1 'polypeptide(L)'
;MIIEPNPTAERIENDMTATLNEIRNQAAVATTVRSEWFHILCSASLREMGPAERVQLLNHFLLTVSLTKERLLRFGTRYVLMDRLYECRTQGDEELASQREQWLQIEDPQVQIKEVMAIVEKDVRRLETTMKEIKEYMAAADRELKSNRQQLEAADILTKSIQTLEDKLRTIPNKSSDDKIEILHEKLTALEMTQKPRELRKGESLAIQVDVNKGRTVVAQETAQVAERKDDPKKSLPAQAKERADRKLLEETDEQYFGRLVLETSETKQKAKDRMLLSSVEKAVERAVERQEPSEDRQNLQRKRTSSDREPIAMVCPTEPSVSHKKGRISVTIHPGVESQSKELCREIDAMESALSKYPYRKIIQWSTGIQSSIECIFCGSMGTHYSDSCPMVVEGCERLQVAMAAGRCLQCLKLHEGACTSKEDGCWYCRQLRQTPFEDIIPLYRHHRALCPVPDAKRELQERVSEKRRELVQKECERASSSRAGMSRTRP
;
A
#
# COMPACT_ATOMS: atom_id res chain seq x y z
N MET A 1 34.26 -9.10 10.67
CA MET A 1 34.52 -9.28 12.10
C MET A 1 36.02 -9.21 12.26
N ILE A 2 36.53 -8.51 13.27
CA ILE A 2 37.79 -8.95 13.84
C ILE A 2 37.39 -10.21 14.60
N ILE A 3 37.61 -11.37 13.98
CA ILE A 3 37.56 -12.64 14.68
C ILE A 3 38.74 -12.52 15.65
N GLU A 4 38.48 -12.21 16.92
CA GLU A 4 39.47 -12.50 17.94
C GLU A 4 39.82 -13.98 17.77
N PRO A 5 41.12 -14.32 17.62
CA PRO A 5 41.51 -15.62 17.10
C PRO A 5 41.13 -16.79 18.01
N ASN A 6 40.57 -16.53 19.21
CA ASN A 6 40.14 -17.59 20.12
C ASN A 6 39.09 -17.10 21.15
N PRO A 7 37.76 -17.21 20.90
CA PRO A 7 36.72 -16.74 21.85
C PRO A 7 36.72 -17.60 23.13
N THR A 8 36.85 -17.03 24.34
CA THR A 8 36.93 -17.76 25.64
C THR A 8 35.76 -18.74 25.88
N ALA A 9 35.95 -19.76 26.72
CA ALA A 9 34.93 -20.77 27.02
C ALA A 9 33.66 -20.12 27.57
N GLU A 10 33.81 -19.22 28.54
CA GLU A 10 32.73 -18.39 29.10
C GLU A 10 31.96 -17.61 28.01
N ARG A 11 32.64 -17.09 26.98
CA ARG A 11 31.98 -16.38 25.88
C ARG A 11 31.15 -17.33 25.01
N ILE A 12 31.63 -18.55 24.78
CA ILE A 12 30.90 -19.58 24.04
C ILE A 12 29.66 -20.00 24.83
N GLU A 13 29.81 -20.28 26.13
CA GLU A 13 28.72 -20.61 27.06
C GLU A 13 27.64 -19.52 27.10
N ASN A 14 28.05 -18.25 27.22
CA ASN A 14 27.14 -17.11 27.21
C ASN A 14 26.39 -16.97 25.88
N ASP A 15 27.08 -17.15 24.74
CA ASP A 15 26.44 -17.07 23.41
C ASP A 15 25.47 -18.23 23.17
N MET A 16 25.83 -19.44 23.60
CA MET A 16 24.94 -20.60 23.53
C MET A 16 23.71 -20.42 24.43
N THR A 17 23.88 -19.92 25.65
CA THR A 17 22.76 -19.60 26.57
C THR A 17 21.82 -18.57 25.96
N ALA A 18 22.37 -17.48 25.42
CA ALA A 18 21.57 -16.45 24.75
C ALA A 18 20.83 -17.01 23.52
N THR A 19 21.50 -17.84 22.72
CA THR A 19 20.90 -18.50 21.56
C THR A 19 19.77 -19.45 21.96
N LEU A 20 19.95 -20.22 23.04
CA LEU A 20 18.94 -21.14 23.57
C LEU A 20 17.69 -20.39 24.07
N ASN A 21 17.88 -19.31 24.81
CA ASN A 21 16.77 -18.46 25.25
C ASN A 21 16.00 -17.89 24.06
N GLU A 22 16.71 -17.51 22.99
CA GLU A 22 16.05 -17.03 21.79
C GLU A 22 15.30 -18.14 21.04
N ILE A 23 15.82 -19.37 20.99
CA ILE A 23 15.07 -20.54 20.47
C ILE A 23 13.77 -20.72 21.27
N ARG A 24 13.81 -20.63 22.60
CA ARG A 24 12.62 -20.75 23.46
C ARG A 24 11.62 -19.62 23.21
N ASN A 25 12.10 -18.40 23.05
CA ASN A 25 11.24 -17.26 22.70
C ASN A 25 10.52 -17.51 21.36
N GLN A 26 11.24 -17.96 20.34
CA GLN A 26 10.63 -18.27 19.04
C GLN A 26 9.69 -19.48 19.10
N ALA A 27 9.97 -20.48 19.94
CA ALA A 27 9.07 -21.60 20.21
C ALA A 27 7.75 -21.16 20.87
N ALA A 28 7.82 -20.18 21.79
CA ALA A 28 6.65 -19.55 22.39
C ALA A 28 5.83 -18.79 21.32
N VAL A 29 6.48 -17.98 20.48
CA VAL A 29 5.83 -17.27 19.36
C VAL A 29 5.15 -18.26 18.41
N ALA A 30 5.81 -19.36 18.06
CA ALA A 30 5.23 -20.40 17.21
C ALA A 30 3.96 -21.02 17.82
N THR A 31 3.90 -21.14 19.15
CA THR A 31 2.72 -21.62 19.88
C THR A 31 1.59 -20.61 19.86
N THR A 32 1.91 -19.34 20.10
CA THR A 32 0.93 -18.24 20.07
C THR A 32 0.31 -18.13 18.68
N VAL A 33 1.12 -18.03 17.62
CA VAL A 33 0.64 -17.90 16.24
C VAL A 33 -0.22 -19.09 15.83
N ARG A 34 0.13 -20.32 16.24
CA ARG A 34 -0.69 -21.50 15.98
C ARG A 34 -2.06 -21.42 16.67
N SER A 35 -2.08 -20.92 17.90
CA SER A 35 -3.29 -20.78 18.71
C SER A 35 -4.20 -19.69 18.14
N GLU A 36 -3.63 -18.53 17.79
CA GLU A 36 -4.34 -17.44 17.11
C GLU A 36 -4.93 -17.90 15.78
N TRP A 37 -4.16 -18.63 14.97
CA TRP A 37 -4.65 -19.21 13.72
C TRP A 37 -5.83 -20.16 13.96
N PHE A 38 -5.75 -21.01 14.98
CA PHE A 38 -6.85 -21.90 15.35
C PHE A 38 -8.09 -21.13 15.81
N HIS A 39 -7.93 -20.09 16.64
CA HIS A 39 -9.03 -19.23 17.06
C HIS A 39 -9.73 -18.56 15.87
N ILE A 40 -8.95 -18.07 14.92
CA ILE A 40 -9.47 -17.45 13.70
C ILE A 40 -10.25 -18.47 12.86
N LEU A 41 -9.74 -19.69 12.70
CA LEU A 41 -10.44 -20.76 11.99
C LEU A 41 -11.76 -21.17 12.67
N CYS A 42 -11.80 -21.23 14.00
CA CYS A 42 -12.99 -21.58 14.75
C CYS A 42 -14.00 -20.43 14.85
N SER A 43 -13.54 -19.19 14.75
CA SER A 43 -14.40 -18.00 14.77
C SER A 43 -15.20 -17.84 13.48
N ALA A 44 -16.37 -17.19 13.57
CA ALA A 44 -17.09 -16.73 12.38
C ALA A 44 -16.36 -15.61 11.62
N SER A 45 -15.34 -15.00 12.23
CA SER A 45 -14.62 -13.82 11.75
C SER A 45 -14.09 -13.99 10.33
N LEU A 46 -13.46 -15.12 9.99
CA LEU A 46 -12.98 -15.34 8.61
C LEU A 46 -14.11 -15.36 7.58
N ARG A 47 -15.28 -15.89 7.93
CA ARG A 47 -16.42 -15.97 7.02
C ARG A 47 -17.13 -14.64 6.84
N GLU A 48 -17.14 -13.81 7.87
CA GLU A 48 -17.76 -12.48 7.86
C GLU A 48 -16.91 -11.44 7.12
N MET A 49 -15.59 -11.67 7.02
CA MET A 49 -14.67 -10.77 6.33
C MET A 49 -14.79 -10.84 4.80
N GLY A 50 -14.68 -9.68 4.16
CA GLY A 50 -14.60 -9.59 2.70
C GLY A 50 -13.35 -10.31 2.16
N PRO A 51 -13.37 -10.82 0.91
CA PRO A 51 -12.26 -11.61 0.38
C PRO A 51 -10.92 -10.83 0.35
N ALA A 52 -10.95 -9.52 0.12
CA ALA A 52 -9.75 -8.67 0.17
C ALA A 52 -9.18 -8.52 1.59
N GLU A 53 -10.05 -8.40 2.60
CA GLU A 53 -9.65 -8.30 4.01
C GLU A 53 -9.06 -9.62 4.50
N ARG A 54 -9.68 -10.75 4.11
CA ARG A 54 -9.13 -12.09 4.36
C ARG A 54 -7.73 -12.24 3.79
N VAL A 55 -7.50 -11.88 2.53
CA VAL A 55 -6.16 -11.97 1.91
C VAL A 55 -5.13 -11.14 2.68
N GLN A 56 -5.50 -9.92 3.10
CA GLN A 56 -4.59 -9.07 3.87
C GLN A 56 -4.24 -9.67 5.25
N LEU A 57 -5.25 -10.16 5.98
CA LEU A 57 -5.04 -10.81 7.27
C LEU A 57 -4.17 -12.08 7.14
N LEU A 58 -4.51 -12.94 6.17
CA LEU A 58 -3.78 -14.18 5.91
C LEU A 58 -2.33 -13.93 5.49
N ASN A 59 -2.06 -12.85 4.73
CA ASN A 59 -0.70 -12.46 4.38
C ASN A 59 0.11 -12.02 5.62
N HIS A 60 -0.50 -11.33 6.58
CA HIS A 60 0.14 -10.96 7.84
C HIS A 60 0.52 -12.19 8.68
N PHE A 61 -0.40 -13.16 8.80
CA PHE A 61 -0.12 -14.44 9.44
C PHE A 61 0.98 -15.21 8.74
N LEU A 62 0.94 -15.28 7.41
CA LEU A 62 1.93 -15.98 6.59
C LEU A 62 3.34 -15.41 6.81
N LEU A 63 3.47 -14.08 6.85
CA LEU A 63 4.74 -13.41 7.14
C LEU A 63 5.25 -13.76 8.54
N THR A 64 4.40 -13.69 9.56
CA THR A 64 4.78 -14.00 10.95
C THR A 64 5.23 -15.44 11.10
N VAL A 65 4.50 -16.40 10.51
CA VAL A 65 4.86 -17.82 10.50
C VAL A 65 6.20 -18.04 9.78
N SER A 66 6.40 -17.40 8.63
CA SER A 66 7.62 -17.53 7.83
C SER A 66 8.85 -17.00 8.56
N LEU A 67 8.74 -15.81 9.18
CA LEU A 67 9.82 -15.20 9.97
C LEU A 67 10.17 -16.04 11.20
N THR A 68 9.16 -16.55 11.91
CA THR A 68 9.39 -17.39 13.10
C THR A 68 10.11 -18.69 12.71
N LYS A 69 9.73 -19.31 11.58
CA LYS A 69 10.42 -20.49 11.05
C LYS A 69 11.88 -20.20 10.71
N GLU A 70 12.15 -19.11 10.00
CA GLU A 70 13.51 -18.72 9.62
C GLU A 70 14.39 -18.46 10.86
N ARG A 71 13.85 -17.75 11.85
CA ARG A 71 14.54 -17.52 13.13
C ARG A 71 14.86 -18.82 13.87
N LEU A 72 13.90 -19.73 14.00
CA LEU A 72 14.12 -21.04 14.63
C LEU A 72 15.25 -21.82 13.93
N LEU A 73 15.24 -21.88 12.59
CA LEU A 73 16.28 -22.55 11.83
C LEU A 73 17.64 -21.88 12.02
N ARG A 74 17.68 -20.55 12.01
CA ARG A 74 18.91 -19.78 12.17
C ARG A 74 19.52 -19.96 13.57
N PHE A 75 18.73 -19.84 14.62
CA PHE A 75 19.21 -20.02 15.99
C PHE A 75 19.57 -21.48 16.27
N GLY A 76 18.78 -22.44 15.78
CA GLY A 76 19.14 -23.86 15.86
C GLY A 76 20.46 -24.17 15.16
N THR A 77 20.68 -23.64 13.95
CA THR A 77 21.97 -23.79 13.24
C THR A 77 23.11 -23.15 14.01
N ARG A 78 22.92 -21.94 14.55
CA ARG A 78 23.94 -21.25 15.36
C ARG A 78 24.30 -22.07 16.59
N TYR A 79 23.31 -22.61 17.30
CA TYR A 79 23.52 -23.39 18.50
C TYR A 79 24.37 -24.64 18.22
N VAL A 80 24.05 -25.39 17.17
CA VAL A 80 24.81 -26.57 16.75
C VAL A 80 26.25 -26.21 16.36
N LEU A 81 26.44 -25.12 15.62
CA LEU A 81 27.78 -24.66 15.23
C LEU A 81 28.61 -24.22 16.44
N MET A 82 28.01 -23.50 17.38
CA MET A 82 28.70 -23.04 18.60
C MET A 82 29.03 -24.21 19.52
N ASP A 83 28.13 -25.18 19.67
CA ASP A 83 28.44 -26.41 20.42
C ASP A 83 29.62 -27.16 19.78
N ARG A 84 29.61 -27.33 18.45
CA ARG A 84 30.70 -28.01 17.75
C ARG A 84 32.02 -27.27 17.88
N LEU A 85 31.99 -25.93 17.87
CA LEU A 85 33.17 -25.11 18.14
C LEU A 85 33.67 -25.31 19.57
N TYR A 86 32.76 -25.43 20.54
CA TYR A 86 33.11 -25.71 21.92
C TYR A 86 33.78 -27.09 22.05
N GLU A 87 33.17 -28.12 21.47
CA GLU A 87 33.71 -29.49 21.44
C GLU A 87 35.10 -29.54 20.82
N CYS A 88 35.31 -28.93 19.65
CA CYS A 88 36.62 -28.87 19.00
C CYS A 88 37.70 -28.23 19.89
N ARG A 89 37.32 -27.28 20.75
CA ARG A 89 38.25 -26.60 21.64
C ARG A 89 38.65 -27.44 22.85
N THR A 90 37.76 -28.32 23.30
CA THR A 90 38.04 -29.24 24.39
C THR A 90 38.97 -30.40 23.98
N GLN A 91 39.27 -30.55 22.68
CA GLN A 91 40.17 -31.59 22.19
C GLN A 91 41.60 -31.32 22.65
N GLY A 92 42.07 -32.10 23.63
CA GLY A 92 43.44 -32.00 24.17
C GLY A 92 43.57 -31.15 25.43
N ASP A 93 42.46 -30.65 25.99
CA ASP A 93 42.42 -29.90 27.25
C ASP A 93 41.36 -30.51 28.18
N GLU A 94 41.81 -31.32 29.14
CA GLU A 94 40.94 -32.04 30.08
C GLU A 94 40.16 -31.10 31.01
N GLU A 95 40.71 -29.94 31.34
CA GLU A 95 40.07 -28.95 32.21
C GLU A 95 38.90 -28.28 31.47
N LEU A 96 39.12 -27.84 30.24
CA LEU A 96 38.06 -27.31 29.38
C LEU A 96 37.00 -28.36 29.02
N ALA A 97 37.42 -29.62 28.82
CA ALA A 97 36.48 -30.72 28.59
C ALA A 97 35.55 -30.93 29.80
N SER A 98 36.12 -30.91 31.00
CA SER A 98 35.38 -31.01 32.26
C SER A 98 34.45 -29.82 32.48
N GLN A 99 34.91 -28.60 32.15
CA GLN A 99 34.10 -27.39 32.21
C GLN A 99 32.88 -27.47 31.26
N ARG A 100 33.10 -27.89 30.01
CA ARG A 100 32.01 -28.05 29.03
C ARG A 100 31.01 -29.10 29.49
N GLU A 101 31.48 -30.24 30.01
CA GLU A 101 30.60 -31.29 30.50
C GLU A 101 29.80 -30.81 31.72
N GLN A 102 30.42 -30.11 32.66
CA GLN A 102 29.69 -29.48 33.76
C GLN A 102 28.65 -28.49 33.24
N TRP A 103 29.01 -27.61 32.29
CA TRP A 103 28.08 -26.63 31.74
C TRP A 103 26.87 -27.26 31.03
N LEU A 104 27.09 -28.34 30.26
CA LEU A 104 26.00 -29.10 29.64
C LEU A 104 25.10 -29.84 30.65
N GLN A 105 25.60 -30.04 31.88
CA GLN A 105 24.88 -30.69 32.99
C GLN A 105 24.26 -29.69 33.97
N ILE A 106 24.54 -28.38 33.85
CA ILE A 106 23.97 -27.36 34.74
C ILE A 106 22.46 -27.19 34.45
N GLU A 107 21.68 -27.74 35.39
CA GLU A 107 20.29 -27.48 35.85
C GLU A 107 19.12 -27.31 34.87
N ASP A 108 19.33 -27.26 33.56
CA ASP A 108 18.22 -27.29 32.59
C ASP A 108 18.43 -28.45 31.60
N PRO A 109 17.61 -29.53 31.67
CA PRO A 109 17.70 -30.68 30.77
C PRO A 109 17.79 -30.31 29.27
N GLN A 110 17.25 -29.14 28.91
CA GLN A 110 17.13 -28.63 27.55
C GLN A 110 18.40 -28.02 26.94
N VAL A 111 19.55 -28.04 27.62
CA VAL A 111 20.83 -27.56 27.03
C VAL A 111 21.43 -28.59 26.06
N GLN A 112 21.00 -29.85 26.15
CA GLN A 112 21.49 -30.89 25.24
C GLN A 112 21.06 -30.60 23.79
N ILE A 113 22.01 -30.66 22.86
CA ILE A 113 21.79 -30.42 21.42
C ILE A 113 20.59 -31.23 20.90
N LYS A 114 20.46 -32.48 21.32
CA LYS A 114 19.36 -33.35 20.88
C LYS A 114 18.00 -32.79 21.27
N GLU A 115 17.87 -32.24 22.47
CA GLU A 115 16.63 -31.64 22.95
C GLU A 115 16.36 -30.30 22.26
N VAL A 116 17.37 -29.45 22.11
CA VAL A 116 17.27 -28.18 21.38
C VAL A 116 16.83 -28.41 19.93
N MET A 117 17.46 -29.37 19.25
CA MET A 117 17.10 -29.71 17.87
C MET A 117 15.71 -30.34 17.79
N ALA A 118 15.29 -31.14 18.77
CA ALA A 118 13.92 -31.66 18.83
C ALA A 118 12.88 -30.53 18.98
N ILE A 119 13.17 -29.49 19.77
CA ILE A 119 12.30 -28.30 19.89
C ILE A 119 12.22 -27.58 18.54
N VAL A 120 13.37 -27.26 17.93
CA VAL A 120 13.43 -26.57 16.64
C VAL A 120 12.68 -27.37 15.56
N GLU A 121 12.93 -28.67 15.46
CA GLU A 121 12.31 -29.52 14.43
C GLU A 121 10.79 -29.66 14.65
N LYS A 122 10.34 -29.84 15.90
CA LYS A 122 8.92 -29.87 16.27
C LYS A 122 8.22 -28.57 15.86
N ASP A 123 8.80 -27.42 16.21
CA ASP A 123 8.16 -26.13 15.98
C ASP A 123 8.23 -25.69 14.52
N VAL A 124 9.32 -26.00 13.81
CA VAL A 124 9.41 -25.82 12.35
C VAL A 124 8.33 -26.63 11.64
N ARG A 125 8.15 -27.92 11.97
CA ARG A 125 7.07 -28.75 11.38
C ARG A 125 5.67 -28.19 11.65
N ARG A 126 5.44 -27.71 12.86
CA ARG A 126 4.17 -27.06 13.24
C ARG A 126 3.92 -25.79 12.42
N LEU A 127 4.94 -24.95 12.25
CA LEU A 127 4.86 -23.74 11.44
C LEU A 127 4.67 -24.04 9.95
N GLU A 128 5.31 -25.08 9.42
CA GLU A 128 5.10 -25.52 8.02
C GLU A 128 3.67 -25.97 7.76
N THR A 129 3.09 -26.72 8.70
CA THR A 129 1.68 -27.14 8.63
C THR A 129 0.77 -25.90 8.65
N THR A 130 0.99 -24.99 9.59
CA THR A 130 0.24 -23.73 9.71
C THR A 130 0.35 -22.88 8.45
N MET A 131 1.56 -22.76 7.89
CA MET A 131 1.82 -22.04 6.64
C MET A 131 1.09 -22.67 5.44
N LYS A 132 1.04 -24.00 5.37
CA LYS A 132 0.30 -24.71 4.32
C LYS A 132 -1.20 -24.40 4.43
N GLU A 133 -1.78 -24.51 5.61
CA GLU A 133 -3.19 -24.17 5.87
C GLU A 133 -3.47 -22.71 5.45
N ILE A 134 -2.67 -21.75 5.92
CA ILE A 134 -2.85 -20.32 5.57
C ILE A 134 -2.81 -20.11 4.05
N LYS A 135 -1.85 -20.73 3.35
CA LYS A 135 -1.72 -20.60 1.88
C LYS A 135 -2.94 -21.16 1.14
N GLU A 136 -3.51 -22.27 1.60
CA GLU A 136 -4.72 -22.85 1.02
C GLU A 136 -5.93 -21.91 1.18
N TYR A 137 -6.12 -21.33 2.38
CA TYR A 137 -7.17 -20.34 2.63
C TYR A 137 -6.97 -19.06 1.83
N MET A 138 -5.73 -18.59 1.71
CA MET A 138 -5.40 -17.39 0.96
C MET A 138 -5.67 -17.59 -0.54
N ALA A 139 -5.29 -18.75 -1.09
CA ALA A 139 -5.60 -19.09 -2.48
C ALA A 139 -7.11 -19.18 -2.75
N ALA A 140 -7.91 -19.64 -1.78
CA ALA A 140 -9.36 -19.63 -1.89
C ALA A 140 -9.93 -18.21 -1.89
N ALA A 141 -9.49 -17.35 -0.97
CA ALA A 141 -9.89 -15.95 -0.90
C ALA A 141 -9.48 -15.16 -2.16
N ASP A 142 -8.30 -15.43 -2.72
CA ASP A 142 -7.84 -14.82 -3.97
C ASP A 142 -8.70 -15.23 -5.18
N ARG A 143 -9.13 -16.50 -5.26
CA ARG A 143 -10.05 -16.96 -6.31
C ARG A 143 -11.39 -16.25 -6.22
N GLU A 144 -11.92 -16.11 -5.01
CA GLU A 144 -13.17 -15.39 -4.76
C GLU A 144 -13.05 -13.90 -5.13
N LEU A 145 -11.95 -13.25 -4.73
CA LEU A 145 -11.68 -11.85 -5.06
C LEU A 145 -11.64 -11.62 -6.57
N LYS A 146 -10.96 -12.52 -7.31
CA LYS A 146 -10.88 -12.46 -8.78
C LYS A 146 -12.25 -12.67 -9.43
N SER A 147 -13.06 -13.59 -8.93
CA SER A 147 -14.41 -13.83 -9.42
C SER A 147 -15.31 -12.61 -9.21
N ASN A 148 -15.28 -12.01 -8.02
CA ASN A 148 -16.04 -10.79 -7.72
C ASN A 148 -15.63 -9.62 -8.62
N ARG A 149 -14.33 -9.50 -8.94
CA ARG A 149 -13.84 -8.48 -9.88
C ARG A 149 -14.42 -8.69 -11.28
N GLN A 150 -14.44 -9.93 -11.78
CA GLN A 150 -15.03 -10.25 -13.09
C GLN A 150 -16.53 -9.97 -13.13
N GLN A 151 -17.25 -10.25 -12.05
CA GLN A 151 -18.69 -9.94 -11.94
C GLN A 151 -18.94 -8.43 -11.98
N LEU A 152 -18.12 -7.63 -11.29
CA LEU A 152 -18.21 -6.17 -11.32
C LEU A 152 -17.90 -5.61 -12.72
N GLU A 153 -16.88 -6.13 -13.39
CA GLU A 153 -16.54 -5.76 -14.77
C GLU A 153 -17.72 -6.10 -15.73
N ALA A 154 -18.33 -7.28 -15.60
CA ALA A 154 -19.50 -7.65 -16.39
C ALA A 154 -20.73 -6.75 -16.11
N ALA A 155 -20.97 -6.40 -14.85
CA ALA A 155 -22.05 -5.50 -14.45
C ALA A 155 -21.84 -4.07 -15.02
N ASP A 156 -20.60 -3.58 -15.05
CA ASP A 156 -20.26 -2.28 -15.65
C ASP A 156 -20.50 -2.27 -17.17
N ILE A 157 -20.15 -3.36 -17.87
CA ILE A 157 -20.44 -3.53 -19.30
C ILE A 157 -21.96 -3.50 -19.55
N LEU A 158 -22.74 -4.20 -18.72
CA LEU A 158 -24.19 -4.21 -18.83
C LEU A 158 -24.78 -2.81 -18.57
N THR A 159 -24.28 -2.12 -17.53
CA THR A 159 -24.71 -0.76 -17.19
C THR A 159 -24.46 0.22 -18.33
N LYS A 160 -23.28 0.19 -18.94
CA LYS A 160 -22.94 1.00 -20.13
C LYS A 160 -23.82 0.67 -21.34
N SER A 161 -24.14 -0.61 -21.50
CA SER A 161 -25.01 -1.07 -22.59
C SER A 161 -26.45 -0.55 -22.41
N ILE A 162 -26.97 -0.59 -21.18
CA ILE A 162 -28.28 -0.03 -20.83
C ILE A 162 -28.29 1.48 -21.06
N GLN A 163 -27.28 2.21 -20.57
CA GLN A 163 -27.17 3.65 -20.80
C GLN A 163 -27.16 4.00 -22.29
N THR A 164 -26.42 3.23 -23.10
CA THR A 164 -26.39 3.42 -24.56
C THR A 164 -27.77 3.17 -25.20
N LEU A 165 -28.53 2.20 -24.71
CA LEU A 165 -29.89 1.95 -25.19
C LEU A 165 -30.86 3.07 -24.77
N GLU A 166 -30.73 3.59 -23.55
CA GLU A 166 -31.51 4.72 -23.07
C GLU A 166 -31.22 6.00 -23.86
N ASP A 167 -29.96 6.29 -24.16
CA ASP A 167 -29.57 7.45 -24.97
C ASP A 167 -30.09 7.35 -26.41
N LYS A 168 -30.08 6.13 -26.97
CA LYS A 168 -30.70 5.84 -28.28
C LYS A 168 -32.22 6.01 -28.26
N LEU A 169 -32.88 5.68 -27.16
CA LEU A 169 -34.32 5.89 -27.01
C LEU A 169 -34.68 7.38 -26.90
N ARG A 170 -33.87 8.19 -26.20
CA ARG A 170 -34.06 9.64 -26.07
C ARG A 170 -33.86 10.41 -27.40
N THR A 171 -33.06 9.86 -28.31
CA THR A 171 -32.76 10.48 -29.62
C THR A 171 -33.75 10.12 -30.72
N ILE A 172 -34.71 9.23 -30.47
CA ILE A 172 -35.81 8.96 -31.41
C ILE A 172 -36.75 10.18 -31.40
N PRO A 173 -36.90 10.92 -32.53
CA PRO A 173 -37.81 12.06 -32.59
C PRO A 173 -39.25 11.61 -32.29
N ASN A 174 -40.07 12.50 -31.75
CA ASN A 174 -41.52 12.28 -31.59
C ASN A 174 -42.21 12.10 -32.96
N LYS A 175 -42.10 10.90 -33.53
CA LYS A 175 -43.03 10.37 -34.52
C LYS A 175 -44.18 9.67 -33.79
N SER A 176 -45.32 9.63 -34.47
CA SER A 176 -46.59 9.07 -34.00
C SER A 176 -46.41 7.78 -33.20
N SER A 177 -47.23 7.60 -32.17
CA SER A 177 -47.22 6.42 -31.27
C SER A 177 -47.22 5.09 -32.03
N ASP A 178 -47.82 5.06 -33.23
CA ASP A 178 -47.95 3.85 -34.04
C ASP A 178 -46.63 3.43 -34.72
N ASP A 179 -45.83 4.38 -35.22
CA ASP A 179 -44.51 4.10 -35.80
C ASP A 179 -43.52 3.56 -34.73
N LYS A 180 -43.68 4.01 -33.48
CA LYS A 180 -42.86 3.56 -32.35
C LYS A 180 -43.17 2.11 -31.98
N ILE A 181 -44.44 1.70 -32.03
CA ILE A 181 -44.88 0.33 -31.73
C ILE A 181 -44.42 -0.62 -32.85
N GLU A 182 -44.50 -0.20 -34.12
CA GLU A 182 -44.06 -1.01 -35.26
C GLU A 182 -42.53 -1.25 -35.24
N ILE A 183 -41.73 -0.19 -35.00
CA ILE A 183 -40.27 -0.32 -34.87
C ILE A 183 -39.86 -1.19 -33.66
N LEU A 184 -40.61 -1.11 -32.55
CA LEU A 184 -40.36 -1.96 -31.38
C LEU A 184 -40.74 -3.41 -31.64
N HIS A 185 -41.85 -3.68 -32.32
CA HIS A 185 -42.25 -5.03 -32.74
C HIS A 185 -41.24 -5.65 -33.70
N GLU A 186 -40.74 -4.90 -34.69
CA GLU A 186 -39.76 -5.38 -35.65
C GLU A 186 -38.42 -5.73 -34.97
N LYS A 187 -38.01 -4.91 -33.99
CA LYS A 187 -36.79 -5.16 -33.20
C LYS A 187 -36.95 -6.28 -32.17
N LEU A 188 -38.12 -6.45 -31.58
CA LEU A 188 -38.44 -7.60 -30.72
C LEU A 188 -38.41 -8.91 -31.52
N THR A 189 -38.97 -8.89 -32.74
CA THR A 189 -38.95 -10.04 -33.65
C THR A 189 -37.52 -10.38 -34.08
N ALA A 190 -36.67 -9.38 -34.33
CA ALA A 190 -35.24 -9.59 -34.64
C ALA A 190 -34.43 -10.13 -33.43
N LEU A 191 -34.78 -9.74 -32.21
CA LEU A 191 -34.18 -10.25 -30.97
C LEU A 191 -34.65 -11.68 -30.64
N GLU A 192 -35.92 -12.01 -30.87
CA GLU A 192 -36.44 -13.38 -30.74
C GLU A 192 -35.81 -14.34 -31.76
N MET A 193 -35.57 -13.86 -33.00
CA MET A 193 -34.91 -14.66 -34.04
C MET A 193 -33.41 -14.90 -33.77
N THR A 194 -32.77 -14.04 -32.97
CA THR A 194 -31.38 -14.23 -32.49
C THR A 194 -31.29 -15.00 -31.18
N GLN A 195 -32.41 -15.16 -30.45
CA GLN A 195 -32.53 -15.97 -29.22
C GLN A 195 -33.21 -17.34 -29.43
N LYS A 196 -33.21 -17.90 -30.64
CA LYS A 196 -33.65 -19.29 -30.82
C LYS A 196 -32.69 -20.22 -30.05
N PRO A 197 -33.18 -21.04 -29.09
CA PRO A 197 -32.31 -21.86 -28.24
C PRO A 197 -31.50 -22.85 -29.08
N ARG A 198 -30.17 -22.81 -28.93
CA ARG A 198 -29.31 -23.95 -29.25
C ARG A 198 -29.68 -25.05 -28.26
N GLU A 199 -30.15 -26.17 -28.79
CA GLU A 199 -30.60 -27.33 -28.03
C GLU A 199 -29.63 -27.72 -26.91
N LEU A 200 -30.22 -27.93 -25.73
CA LEU A 200 -29.65 -28.64 -24.60
C LEU A 200 -29.21 -30.04 -25.07
N ARG A 201 -27.90 -30.29 -25.19
CA ARG A 201 -27.40 -31.66 -25.11
C ARG A 201 -27.30 -32.06 -23.63
N LYS A 202 -28.09 -33.07 -23.30
CA LYS A 202 -28.10 -33.82 -22.04
C LYS A 202 -26.72 -34.44 -21.74
N GLY A 203 -26.41 -34.55 -20.45
CA GLY A 203 -25.28 -35.26 -19.85
C GLY A 203 -24.23 -34.27 -19.34
N GLU A 204 -23.92 -34.14 -18.05
CA GLU A 204 -23.88 -35.14 -16.98
C GLU A 204 -24.30 -34.49 -15.64
N SER A 205 -25.24 -35.14 -14.95
CA SER A 205 -25.44 -34.94 -13.52
C SER A 205 -24.28 -35.56 -12.76
N LEU A 206 -23.56 -34.80 -11.94
CA LEU A 206 -22.88 -35.35 -10.77
C LEU A 206 -23.24 -34.52 -9.55
N ALA A 207 -24.18 -35.08 -8.79
CA ALA A 207 -24.44 -34.72 -7.41
C ALA A 207 -23.17 -34.97 -6.59
N ILE A 208 -22.69 -33.94 -5.89
CA ILE A 208 -21.79 -34.14 -4.76
C ILE A 208 -22.67 -34.31 -3.54
N GLN A 209 -22.97 -35.56 -3.19
CA GLN A 209 -23.40 -35.91 -1.86
C GLN A 209 -22.19 -35.86 -0.94
N VAL A 210 -22.36 -35.16 0.17
CA VAL A 210 -21.53 -35.29 1.36
C VAL A 210 -21.89 -36.61 2.01
N ASP A 211 -20.91 -37.50 2.25
CA ASP A 211 -20.96 -38.29 3.47
C ASP A 211 -19.58 -38.79 3.94
N VAL A 212 -19.61 -39.10 5.23
CA VAL A 212 -18.56 -39.15 6.23
C VAL A 212 -18.03 -40.59 6.42
N ASN A 213 -16.71 -40.69 6.61
CA ASN A 213 -15.98 -41.74 7.34
C ASN A 213 -15.83 -43.19 6.81
N LYS A 214 -14.69 -43.76 7.27
CA LYS A 214 -14.16 -45.14 7.23
C LYS A 214 -13.43 -45.46 5.92
N GLY A 215 -12.16 -45.85 5.87
CA GLY A 215 -11.29 -46.48 6.86
C GLY A 215 -10.89 -47.88 6.37
N ARG A 216 -9.57 -48.09 6.18
CA ARG A 216 -8.82 -49.38 6.11
C ARG A 216 -8.49 -49.99 4.72
N THR A 217 -7.21 -49.81 4.39
CA THR A 217 -6.17 -50.75 3.85
C THR A 217 -6.58 -52.12 3.29
N VAL A 218 -6.14 -52.44 2.05
CA VAL A 218 -5.38 -53.66 1.67
C VAL A 218 -4.54 -53.38 0.40
N VAL A 219 -3.34 -53.96 0.40
CA VAL A 219 -2.22 -54.01 -0.55
C VAL A 219 -2.56 -54.70 -1.89
N ALA A 220 -2.00 -54.22 -2.99
CA ALA A 220 -1.46 -55.08 -4.06
C ALA A 220 -0.39 -54.31 -4.87
N GLN A 221 0.72 -54.99 -5.06
CA GLN A 221 1.99 -54.58 -5.66
C GLN A 221 2.03 -55.20 -7.06
N GLU A 222 2.48 -54.48 -8.08
CA GLU A 222 3.13 -55.11 -9.24
C GLU A 222 4.00 -54.12 -10.03
N THR A 223 4.98 -54.71 -10.70
CA THR A 223 6.35 -54.22 -10.90
C THR A 223 6.68 -53.88 -12.35
N ALA A 224 7.61 -52.91 -12.50
CA ALA A 224 8.76 -52.83 -13.41
C ALA A 224 8.61 -52.92 -14.95
N GLN A 225 9.23 -51.93 -15.64
CA GLN A 225 10.33 -52.04 -16.64
C GLN A 225 10.55 -50.63 -17.26
N VAL A 226 11.63 -49.89 -16.96
CA VAL A 226 13.00 -49.89 -17.53
C VAL A 226 13.07 -49.79 -19.06
N ALA A 227 13.55 -48.64 -19.55
CA ALA A 227 14.31 -48.52 -20.78
C ALA A 227 15.22 -47.26 -20.74
N GLU A 228 16.53 -47.50 -20.62
CA GLU A 228 17.63 -46.54 -20.82
C GLU A 228 17.76 -46.09 -22.28
N ARG A 229 18.31 -44.88 -22.56
CA ARG A 229 19.35 -44.60 -23.60
C ARG A 229 20.11 -43.25 -23.39
N LYS A 230 21.37 -43.38 -22.93
CA LYS A 230 22.68 -42.78 -23.34
C LYS A 230 22.85 -41.35 -23.92
N ASP A 231 23.63 -40.53 -23.18
CA ASP A 231 24.93 -39.83 -23.43
C ASP A 231 25.29 -38.98 -24.70
N ASP A 232 25.50 -37.66 -24.47
CA ASP A 232 26.65 -36.73 -24.75
C ASP A 232 27.33 -36.59 -26.16
N PRO A 233 28.18 -35.56 -26.51
CA PRO A 233 28.84 -34.49 -25.70
C PRO A 233 29.02 -33.03 -26.31
N LYS A 234 29.41 -32.10 -25.42
CA LYS A 234 30.34 -30.91 -25.50
C LYS A 234 30.64 -30.16 -26.83
N LYS A 235 30.68 -28.81 -26.73
CA LYS A 235 31.74 -27.97 -27.37
C LYS A 235 32.00 -26.64 -26.65
N SER A 236 33.27 -26.24 -26.69
CA SER A 236 33.98 -25.22 -25.91
C SER A 236 34.23 -23.88 -26.65
N LEU A 237 34.60 -22.87 -25.85
CA LEU A 237 34.98 -21.45 -26.10
C LEU A 237 35.97 -21.17 -27.26
N PRO A 238 36.18 -19.89 -27.69
CA PRO A 238 37.23 -19.06 -27.05
C PRO A 238 36.92 -17.54 -26.92
N ALA A 239 37.72 -16.90 -26.05
CA ALA A 239 37.75 -15.48 -25.71
C ALA A 239 38.64 -14.64 -26.65
N GLN A 240 38.31 -13.35 -26.84
CA GLN A 240 39.27 -12.25 -26.97
C GLN A 240 38.71 -10.95 -26.37
N ALA A 241 39.60 -10.15 -25.80
CA ALA A 241 39.36 -9.06 -24.86
C ALA A 241 39.59 -7.65 -25.47
N LYS A 242 39.11 -6.63 -24.72
CA LYS A 242 39.24 -5.15 -24.87
C LYS A 242 38.35 -4.54 -25.96
N GLU A 243 37.54 -3.50 -25.69
CA GLU A 243 37.85 -2.25 -24.99
C GLU A 243 36.54 -1.48 -24.61
N ARG A 244 36.48 -0.89 -23.39
CA ARG A 244 35.73 0.32 -22.90
C ARG A 244 34.24 0.51 -23.29
N ALA A 245 33.35 1.13 -22.53
CA ALA A 245 33.15 1.62 -21.17
C ALA A 245 31.70 2.21 -21.22
N ASP A 246 31.06 2.41 -20.06
CA ASP A 246 29.79 3.15 -19.89
C ASP A 246 28.47 2.54 -20.40
N ARG A 247 27.97 1.53 -19.67
CA ARG A 247 26.54 1.45 -19.28
C ARG A 247 26.33 0.34 -18.25
N LYS A 248 26.50 0.65 -16.95
CA LYS A 248 25.88 -0.17 -15.91
C LYS A 248 24.43 0.31 -15.75
N LEU A 249 23.54 -0.36 -16.48
CA LEU A 249 22.14 -0.48 -16.08
C LEU A 249 22.16 -1.14 -14.70
N LEU A 250 21.68 -0.46 -13.65
CA LEU A 250 21.50 -1.08 -12.35
C LEU A 250 20.41 -2.14 -12.54
N GLU A 251 20.77 -3.42 -12.47
CA GLU A 251 19.80 -4.50 -12.33
C GLU A 251 19.09 -4.28 -10.99
N GLU A 252 17.81 -3.91 -11.05
CA GLU A 252 16.97 -3.85 -9.87
C GLU A 252 16.87 -5.24 -9.26
N THR A 253 17.19 -5.36 -7.97
CA THR A 253 17.00 -6.63 -7.26
C THR A 253 15.51 -6.87 -7.05
N ASP A 254 15.10 -8.13 -6.97
CA ASP A 254 13.70 -8.49 -6.75
C ASP A 254 13.11 -7.79 -5.51
N GLU A 255 13.92 -7.53 -4.47
CA GLU A 255 13.47 -6.76 -3.30
C GLU A 255 13.17 -5.28 -3.59
N GLN A 256 13.86 -4.66 -4.55
CA GLN A 256 13.59 -3.29 -5.02
C GLN A 256 12.29 -3.23 -5.83
N TYR A 257 12.01 -4.26 -6.63
CA TYR A 257 10.76 -4.41 -7.36
C TYR A 257 9.57 -4.59 -6.40
N PHE A 258 9.68 -5.48 -5.40
CA PHE A 258 8.62 -5.71 -4.41
C PHE A 258 8.39 -4.51 -3.48
N GLY A 259 9.45 -3.81 -3.05
CA GLY A 259 9.32 -2.62 -2.22
C GLY A 259 8.56 -1.48 -2.93
N ARG A 260 8.81 -1.29 -4.23
CA ARG A 260 8.05 -0.35 -5.06
C ARG A 260 6.59 -0.80 -5.26
N LEU A 261 6.36 -2.09 -5.53
CA LEU A 261 5.01 -2.62 -5.77
C LEU A 261 4.09 -2.50 -4.53
N VAL A 262 4.63 -2.66 -3.32
CA VAL A 262 3.88 -2.49 -2.06
C VAL A 262 3.47 -1.03 -1.83
N LEU A 263 4.36 -0.09 -2.16
CA LEU A 263 4.05 1.34 -2.07
C LEU A 263 3.02 1.75 -3.14
N GLU A 264 3.19 1.32 -4.38
CA GLU A 264 2.25 1.59 -5.49
C GLU A 264 0.85 0.97 -5.25
N THR A 265 0.76 -0.20 -4.62
CA THR A 265 -0.54 -0.83 -4.29
C THR A 265 -1.26 -0.14 -3.13
N SER A 266 -0.53 0.49 -2.20
CA SER A 266 -1.13 1.34 -1.16
C SER A 266 -1.60 2.69 -1.73
N GLU A 267 -0.85 3.26 -2.68
CA GLU A 267 -1.19 4.51 -3.37
C GLU A 267 -2.36 4.34 -4.35
N THR A 268 -2.50 3.18 -5.02
CA THR A 268 -3.64 2.88 -5.89
C THR A 268 -4.93 2.66 -5.11
N LYS A 269 -4.87 2.09 -3.90
CA LYS A 269 -6.03 1.99 -3.00
C LYS A 269 -6.51 3.38 -2.54
N GLN A 270 -5.59 4.31 -2.27
CA GLN A 270 -5.94 5.68 -1.90
C GLN A 270 -6.45 6.49 -3.10
N LYS A 271 -5.75 6.43 -4.25
CA LYS A 271 -6.22 7.05 -5.51
C LYS A 271 -7.57 6.50 -5.98
N ALA A 272 -7.88 5.22 -5.74
CA ALA A 272 -9.19 4.64 -6.03
C ALA A 272 -10.28 5.15 -5.09
N LYS A 273 -9.98 5.32 -3.80
CA LYS A 273 -10.90 5.96 -2.83
C LYS A 273 -11.16 7.42 -3.18
N ASP A 274 -10.12 8.16 -3.55
CA ASP A 274 -10.22 9.57 -3.91
C ASP A 274 -10.96 9.76 -5.26
N ARG A 275 -10.73 8.89 -6.24
CA ARG A 275 -11.48 8.87 -7.51
C ARG A 275 -12.95 8.48 -7.32
N MET A 276 -13.25 7.56 -6.39
CA MET A 276 -14.62 7.17 -6.04
C MET A 276 -15.37 8.30 -5.31
N LEU A 277 -14.68 9.07 -4.46
CA LEU A 277 -15.22 10.28 -3.84
C LEU A 277 -15.53 11.36 -4.88
N LEU A 278 -14.59 11.64 -5.80
CA LEU A 278 -14.79 12.63 -6.88
C LEU A 278 -15.95 12.22 -7.82
N SER A 279 -16.05 10.94 -8.21
CA SER A 279 -17.15 10.45 -9.04
C SER A 279 -18.51 10.48 -8.32
N SER A 280 -18.53 10.27 -6.99
CA SER A 280 -19.76 10.39 -6.19
C SER A 280 -20.24 11.84 -6.09
N VAL A 281 -19.31 12.79 -6.06
CA VAL A 281 -19.59 14.23 -6.07
C VAL A 281 -20.08 14.69 -7.44
N GLU A 282 -19.45 14.28 -8.54
CA GLU A 282 -19.93 14.56 -9.91
C GLU A 282 -21.37 14.06 -10.13
N LYS A 283 -21.68 12.83 -9.70
CA LYS A 283 -23.04 12.25 -9.78
C LYS A 283 -24.06 12.93 -8.88
N ALA A 284 -23.63 13.61 -7.82
CA ALA A 284 -24.51 14.42 -6.98
C ALA A 284 -24.81 15.78 -7.62
N VAL A 285 -23.82 16.35 -8.33
CA VAL A 285 -23.96 17.57 -9.12
C VAL A 285 -24.87 17.35 -10.32
N GLU A 286 -24.69 16.26 -11.08
CA GLU A 286 -25.56 15.91 -12.22
C GLU A 286 -27.02 15.69 -11.77
N ARG A 287 -27.25 14.96 -10.68
CA ARG A 287 -28.61 14.75 -10.12
C ARG A 287 -29.26 16.04 -9.60
N ALA A 288 -28.48 17.04 -9.22
CA ALA A 288 -28.99 18.35 -8.84
C ALA A 288 -29.34 19.22 -10.06
N VAL A 289 -28.66 19.00 -11.20
CA VAL A 289 -28.94 19.66 -12.49
C VAL A 289 -30.17 19.06 -13.16
N GLU A 290 -30.34 17.74 -13.14
CA GLU A 290 -31.45 17.03 -13.79
C GLU A 290 -32.81 17.25 -13.08
N ARG A 291 -32.80 17.60 -11.79
CA ARG A 291 -34.01 17.97 -11.02
C ARG A 291 -34.53 19.40 -11.31
N GLN A 292 -33.89 20.15 -12.21
CA GLN A 292 -34.24 21.54 -12.53
C GLN A 292 -34.78 21.78 -13.94
N GLU A 293 -35.01 20.75 -14.75
CA GLU A 293 -35.79 20.89 -15.99
C GLU A 293 -37.25 21.26 -15.65
N PRO A 294 -37.74 22.48 -15.95
CA PRO A 294 -39.13 22.84 -15.71
C PRO A 294 -39.99 22.21 -16.79
N SER A 295 -40.95 21.36 -16.42
CA SER A 295 -42.02 20.97 -17.35
C SER A 295 -42.84 22.22 -17.70
N GLU A 296 -42.89 22.59 -18.98
CA GLU A 296 -43.54 23.81 -19.50
C GLU A 296 -45.10 23.83 -19.42
N ASP A 297 -45.74 22.99 -18.61
CA ASP A 297 -47.21 22.80 -18.64
C ASP A 297 -47.99 23.36 -17.44
N ARG A 298 -47.42 24.31 -16.68
CA ARG A 298 -48.10 24.84 -15.48
C ARG A 298 -48.07 26.35 -15.25
N GLN A 299 -47.98 27.14 -16.31
CA GLN A 299 -48.20 28.59 -16.25
C GLN A 299 -49.18 29.08 -17.32
N ASN A 300 -50.41 28.56 -17.26
CA ASN A 300 -51.52 29.17 -18.01
C ASN A 300 -52.77 29.25 -17.12
N LEU A 301 -52.67 29.90 -15.96
CA LEU A 301 -53.83 30.17 -15.09
C LEU A 301 -53.57 31.20 -13.99
N GLN A 302 -52.92 32.34 -14.26
CA GLN A 302 -53.04 33.53 -13.41
C GLN A 302 -52.40 34.77 -14.03
N ARG A 303 -53.12 35.43 -14.95
CA ARG A 303 -53.11 36.90 -15.10
C ARG A 303 -54.16 37.33 -16.11
N LYS A 304 -55.37 37.57 -15.63
CA LYS A 304 -56.34 38.42 -16.32
C LYS A 304 -57.18 39.16 -15.28
N ARG A 305 -57.11 40.51 -15.36
CA ARG A 305 -58.09 41.52 -14.88
C ARG A 305 -58.02 41.75 -13.36
N THR A 306 -57.85 42.94 -12.82
CA THR A 306 -58.32 44.32 -13.13
C THR A 306 -57.28 45.30 -12.51
N SER A 307 -57.16 46.60 -12.74
CA SER A 307 -58.02 47.68 -13.22
C SER A 307 -57.10 48.86 -13.60
N SER A 308 -57.41 49.54 -14.70
CA SER A 308 -56.90 50.87 -15.04
C SER A 308 -58.06 51.85 -14.92
N ASP A 309 -57.85 53.00 -14.29
CA ASP A 309 -58.58 54.22 -14.66
C ASP A 309 -57.89 55.50 -14.15
N ARG A 310 -57.98 56.52 -15.01
CA ARG A 310 -57.77 57.97 -14.86
C ARG A 310 -56.39 58.62 -15.13
N GLU A 311 -56.36 59.22 -16.30
CA GLU A 311 -55.66 60.44 -16.77
C GLU A 311 -56.43 61.73 -16.32
N PRO A 312 -56.08 63.03 -16.65
CA PRO A 312 -55.00 63.55 -17.52
C PRO A 312 -54.37 64.97 -17.18
N ILE A 313 -53.52 65.47 -18.12
CA ILE A 313 -53.11 66.89 -18.46
C ILE A 313 -52.08 67.58 -17.51
N ALA A 314 -50.96 68.23 -17.88
CA ALA A 314 -50.54 69.11 -18.99
C ALA A 314 -48.97 69.11 -19.10
N MET A 315 -48.31 69.06 -20.27
CA MET A 315 -47.99 70.14 -21.23
C MET A 315 -46.53 70.64 -21.16
N VAL A 316 -45.94 70.86 -22.35
CA VAL A 316 -44.70 71.60 -22.73
C VAL A 316 -43.46 70.75 -23.11
N CYS A 317 -43.31 70.58 -24.42
CA CYS A 317 -42.05 70.47 -25.21
C CYS A 317 -41.70 71.89 -25.76
N PRO A 318 -40.55 72.16 -26.45
CA PRO A 318 -39.60 71.24 -27.10
C PRO A 318 -38.11 71.54 -26.76
N THR A 319 -37.09 70.73 -27.14
CA THR A 319 -36.42 70.77 -28.46
C THR A 319 -35.30 69.70 -28.47
N GLU A 320 -35.24 68.82 -29.48
CA GLU A 320 -34.02 68.05 -29.83
C GLU A 320 -33.15 68.86 -30.84
N PRO A 321 -31.87 68.51 -31.10
CA PRO A 321 -31.57 67.36 -31.97
C PRO A 321 -30.28 66.56 -31.67
N SER A 322 -30.35 65.30 -32.07
CA SER A 322 -29.35 64.51 -32.83
C SER A 322 -28.14 63.84 -32.15
N VAL A 323 -28.25 62.50 -32.09
CA VAL A 323 -27.35 61.44 -32.59
C VAL A 323 -25.82 61.64 -32.47
N SER A 324 -25.16 60.78 -31.67
CA SER A 324 -24.08 59.91 -32.19
C SER A 324 -23.70 58.79 -31.21
N HIS A 325 -23.58 57.60 -31.78
CA HIS A 325 -23.22 56.35 -31.13
C HIS A 325 -21.87 56.42 -30.40
N LYS A 326 -21.86 56.11 -29.10
CA LYS A 326 -20.67 55.58 -28.42
C LYS A 326 -21.04 54.25 -27.77
N LYS A 327 -20.40 53.19 -28.28
CA LYS A 327 -20.37 51.84 -27.69
C LYS A 327 -19.94 51.97 -26.22
N GLY A 328 -20.90 52.00 -25.31
CA GLY A 328 -20.69 51.74 -23.90
C GLY A 328 -20.35 50.27 -23.75
N ARG A 329 -19.05 49.95 -23.83
CA ARG A 329 -18.51 48.69 -23.35
C ARG A 329 -18.82 48.67 -21.85
N ILE A 330 -19.84 47.91 -21.44
CA ILE A 330 -19.98 47.52 -20.04
C ILE A 330 -18.71 46.73 -19.73
N SER A 331 -17.74 47.40 -19.10
CA SER A 331 -16.66 46.71 -18.42
C SER A 331 -17.33 45.97 -17.28
N VAL A 332 -17.63 44.69 -17.50
CA VAL A 332 -17.76 43.75 -16.40
C VAL A 332 -16.41 43.77 -15.73
N THR A 333 -16.31 44.54 -14.65
CA THR A 333 -15.18 44.47 -13.72
C THR A 333 -15.25 43.09 -13.10
N ILE A 334 -14.70 42.09 -13.80
CA ILE A 334 -14.40 40.78 -13.23
C ILE A 334 -13.45 41.10 -12.07
N HIS A 335 -13.91 40.93 -10.83
CA HIS A 335 -13.09 41.10 -9.64
C HIS A 335 -11.79 40.30 -9.81
N PRO A 336 -10.63 40.94 -10.04
CA PRO A 336 -9.39 40.23 -10.38
C PRO A 336 -8.83 39.38 -9.22
N GLY A 337 -9.33 39.60 -8.00
CA GLY A 337 -8.80 38.99 -6.79
C GLY A 337 -9.09 37.49 -6.65
N VAL A 338 -10.29 37.02 -6.99
CA VAL A 338 -10.71 35.63 -6.68
C VAL A 338 -10.22 34.63 -7.75
N GLU A 339 -10.21 35.03 -9.03
CA GLU A 339 -9.56 34.22 -10.09
C GLU A 339 -8.04 34.14 -9.91
N SER A 340 -7.43 35.19 -9.36
CA SER A 340 -6.01 35.17 -9.00
C SER A 340 -5.74 34.19 -7.85
N GLN A 341 -6.60 34.16 -6.83
CA GLN A 341 -6.45 33.28 -5.66
C GLN A 341 -6.64 31.80 -5.98
N SER A 342 -7.63 31.43 -6.80
CA SER A 342 -7.81 30.02 -7.21
C SER A 342 -6.62 29.52 -8.04
N LYS A 343 -6.12 30.35 -8.98
CA LYS A 343 -4.92 30.04 -9.77
C LYS A 343 -3.66 29.93 -8.90
N GLU A 344 -3.54 30.79 -7.89
CA GLU A 344 -2.43 30.75 -6.93
C GLU A 344 -2.47 29.47 -6.08
N LEU A 345 -3.66 29.09 -5.59
CA LEU A 345 -3.86 27.85 -4.84
C LEU A 345 -3.56 26.60 -5.68
N CYS A 346 -3.96 26.57 -6.96
CA CYS A 346 -3.57 25.50 -7.88
C CYS A 346 -2.05 25.40 -8.04
N ARG A 347 -1.35 26.53 -8.24
CA ARG A 347 0.11 26.55 -8.35
C ARG A 347 0.79 26.08 -7.06
N GLU A 348 0.25 26.45 -5.91
CA GLU A 348 0.74 26.00 -4.61
C GLU A 348 0.59 24.48 -4.47
N ILE A 349 -0.59 23.93 -4.79
CA ILE A 349 -0.85 22.49 -4.79
C ILE A 349 0.10 21.76 -5.74
N ASP A 350 0.24 22.24 -6.98
CA ASP A 350 1.15 21.64 -7.97
C ASP A 350 2.61 21.62 -7.48
N ALA A 351 3.05 22.70 -6.82
CA ALA A 351 4.38 22.79 -6.23
C ALA A 351 4.55 21.80 -5.06
N MET A 352 3.55 21.70 -4.17
CA MET A 352 3.56 20.75 -3.05
C MET A 352 3.55 19.30 -3.54
N GLU A 353 2.80 18.98 -4.60
CA GLU A 353 2.74 17.63 -5.17
C GLU A 353 4.03 17.26 -5.90
N SER A 354 4.61 18.20 -6.63
CA SER A 354 5.94 18.03 -7.22
C SER A 354 6.98 17.76 -6.14
N ALA A 355 6.94 18.49 -5.03
CA ALA A 355 7.83 18.27 -3.89
C ALA A 355 7.57 16.92 -3.20
N LEU A 356 6.31 16.49 -3.02
CA LEU A 356 5.96 15.19 -2.46
C LEU A 356 6.44 14.02 -3.33
N SER A 357 6.40 14.17 -4.66
CA SER A 357 6.86 13.12 -5.59
C SER A 357 8.35 12.81 -5.44
N LYS A 358 9.15 13.81 -5.04
CA LYS A 358 10.60 13.70 -4.84
C LYS A 358 10.99 13.66 -3.35
N TYR A 359 10.02 13.51 -2.47
CA TYR A 359 10.23 13.58 -1.03
C TYR A 359 11.20 12.49 -0.56
N PRO A 360 12.20 12.80 0.29
CA PRO A 360 13.20 11.81 0.67
C PRO A 360 12.68 10.85 1.75
N TYR A 361 13.04 9.57 1.63
CA TYR A 361 12.63 8.52 2.57
C TYR A 361 13.81 7.94 3.33
N ARG A 362 13.55 7.59 4.58
CA ARG A 362 14.45 6.79 5.39
C ARG A 362 14.30 5.34 4.98
N LYS A 363 15.39 4.74 4.50
CA LYS A 363 15.42 3.32 4.15
C LYS A 363 15.58 2.48 5.41
N ILE A 364 14.49 1.96 5.94
CA ILE A 364 14.48 1.03 7.08
C ILE A 364 14.75 -0.38 6.57
N ILE A 365 15.86 -0.97 7.02
CA ILE A 365 16.29 -2.31 6.59
C ILE A 365 16.98 -3.04 7.74
N GLN A 366 16.76 -4.35 7.81
CA GLN A 366 17.37 -5.18 8.83
C GLN A 366 18.86 -5.45 8.54
N TRP A 367 19.21 -5.57 7.25
CA TRP A 367 20.59 -5.76 6.78
C TRP A 367 20.97 -4.74 5.72
N SER A 368 22.08 -4.04 5.94
CA SER A 368 22.71 -3.16 4.96
C SER A 368 23.83 -3.90 4.25
N THR A 369 23.79 -3.94 2.91
CA THR A 369 24.85 -4.56 2.11
C THR A 369 26.18 -3.81 2.29
N GLY A 370 27.27 -4.55 2.51
CA GLY A 370 28.61 -3.98 2.60
C GLY A 370 28.93 -3.20 3.88
N ILE A 371 28.11 -3.31 4.93
CA ILE A 371 28.42 -2.70 6.22
C ILE A 371 29.59 -3.41 6.91
N GLN A 372 30.47 -2.64 7.55
CA GLN A 372 31.56 -3.20 8.35
C GLN A 372 31.00 -3.80 9.64
N SER A 373 31.48 -4.99 10.00
CA SER A 373 31.02 -5.73 11.19
C SER A 373 31.23 -5.02 12.52
N SER A 374 32.16 -4.05 12.57
CA SER A 374 32.49 -3.27 13.76
C SER A 374 31.59 -2.06 13.95
N ILE A 375 30.72 -1.74 12.98
CA ILE A 375 29.80 -0.62 13.09
C ILE A 375 28.61 -1.05 13.95
N GLU A 376 28.43 -0.39 15.09
CA GLU A 376 27.28 -0.58 15.97
C GLU A 376 26.15 0.37 15.60
N CYS A 377 24.92 -0.15 15.55
CA CYS A 377 23.74 0.72 15.50
C CYS A 377 23.51 1.39 16.86
N ILE A 378 23.56 2.72 16.90
CA ILE A 378 23.40 3.48 18.16
C ILE A 378 22.00 3.38 18.79
N PHE A 379 21.02 2.86 18.05
CA PHE A 379 19.63 2.81 18.50
C PHE A 379 19.26 1.44 19.06
N CYS A 380 19.69 0.36 18.39
CA CYS A 380 19.35 -1.01 18.79
C CYS A 380 20.54 -1.87 19.19
N GLY A 381 21.76 -1.32 19.19
CA GLY A 381 23.00 -2.01 19.58
C GLY A 381 23.45 -3.12 18.63
N SER A 382 22.74 -3.33 17.51
CA SER A 382 23.08 -4.41 16.60
C SER A 382 24.40 -4.12 15.87
N MET A 383 25.34 -5.07 15.96
CA MET A 383 26.67 -4.97 15.38
C MET A 383 26.69 -5.45 13.92
N GLY A 384 27.12 -4.58 13.01
CA GLY A 384 27.39 -4.97 11.62
C GLY A 384 26.17 -5.40 10.83
N THR A 385 24.95 -5.08 11.29
CA THR A 385 23.71 -5.46 10.61
C THR A 385 23.24 -4.35 9.70
N HIS A 386 23.10 -3.12 10.20
CA HIS A 386 22.59 -1.98 9.45
C HIS A 386 23.19 -0.67 9.98
N TYR A 387 23.19 0.37 9.13
CA TYR A 387 23.56 1.71 9.58
C TYR A 387 22.50 2.25 10.53
N SER A 388 22.88 3.06 11.51
CA SER A 388 21.93 3.66 12.46
C SER A 388 20.78 4.38 11.76
N ASP A 389 21.05 5.05 10.64
CA ASP A 389 20.04 5.73 9.81
C ASP A 389 18.92 4.78 9.34
N SER A 390 19.22 3.48 9.19
CA SER A 390 18.34 2.42 8.70
C SER A 390 17.73 1.52 9.78
N CYS A 391 17.90 1.86 11.07
CA CYS A 391 17.47 1.01 12.18
C CYS A 391 15.98 0.62 12.10
N PRO A 392 15.63 -0.68 12.16
CA PRO A 392 14.24 -1.15 12.14
C PRO A 392 13.56 -1.17 13.51
N MET A 393 14.33 -1.07 14.60
CA MET A 393 13.79 -1.13 15.96
C MET A 393 13.34 0.24 16.47
N VAL A 394 14.08 1.29 16.10
CA VAL A 394 13.77 2.68 16.46
C VAL A 394 13.55 3.42 15.15
N VAL A 395 12.30 3.60 14.76
CA VAL A 395 11.94 4.06 13.41
C VAL A 395 11.75 5.58 13.39
N GLU A 396 11.06 6.13 14.40
CA GLU A 396 10.65 7.53 14.44
C GLU A 396 11.80 8.48 14.80
N GLY A 397 11.93 9.58 14.07
CA GLY A 397 12.99 10.57 14.25
C GLY A 397 12.98 11.23 15.63
N CYS A 398 11.80 11.48 16.20
CA CYS A 398 11.66 12.02 17.56
C CYS A 398 12.19 11.04 18.62
N GLU A 399 11.84 9.76 18.50
CA GLU A 399 12.34 8.70 19.39
C GLU A 399 13.87 8.57 19.26
N ARG A 400 14.38 8.57 18.02
CA ARG A 400 15.83 8.53 17.76
C ARG A 400 16.58 9.70 18.40
N LEU A 401 15.99 10.90 18.35
CA LEU A 401 16.55 12.08 19.01
C LEU A 401 16.62 11.87 20.53
N GLN A 402 15.55 11.38 21.15
CA GLN A 402 15.51 11.09 22.58
C GLN A 402 16.55 10.03 22.99
N VAL A 403 16.68 8.94 22.22
CA VAL A 403 17.67 7.90 22.46
C VAL A 403 19.09 8.48 22.41
N ALA A 404 19.40 9.31 21.40
CA ALA A 404 20.71 9.94 21.28
C ALA A 404 20.99 10.91 22.45
N MET A 405 19.99 11.69 22.88
CA MET A 405 20.11 12.60 24.02
C MET A 405 20.31 11.85 25.34
N ALA A 406 19.52 10.80 25.59
CA ALA A 406 19.63 9.97 26.79
C ALA A 406 21.00 9.27 26.87
N ALA A 407 21.55 8.85 25.73
CA ALA A 407 22.88 8.27 25.64
C ALA A 407 24.02 9.31 25.67
N GLY A 408 23.74 10.59 25.88
CA GLY A 408 24.73 11.67 25.94
C GLY A 408 25.50 11.88 24.64
N ARG A 409 24.94 11.46 23.50
CA ARG A 409 25.61 11.53 22.19
C ARG A 409 25.49 12.93 21.61
N CYS A 410 26.54 13.39 20.95
CA CYS A 410 26.48 14.62 20.18
C CYS A 410 25.47 14.49 19.04
N LEU A 411 24.50 15.41 18.97
CA LEU A 411 23.43 15.36 17.97
C LEU A 411 23.93 15.57 16.54
N GLN A 412 25.13 16.12 16.35
CA GLN A 412 25.69 16.43 15.02
C GLN A 412 26.51 15.28 14.44
N CYS A 413 27.21 14.50 15.27
CA CYS A 413 28.11 13.45 14.80
C CYS A 413 27.86 12.06 15.42
N LEU A 414 26.91 11.96 16.37
CA LEU A 414 26.56 10.76 17.13
C LEU A 414 27.69 10.15 17.98
N LYS A 415 28.83 10.84 18.12
CA LYS A 415 29.95 10.42 18.96
C LYS A 415 29.81 11.00 20.38
N LEU A 416 30.49 10.35 21.32
CA LEU A 416 30.71 10.91 22.66
C LEU A 416 31.91 11.85 22.60
N HIS A 417 31.72 13.11 22.99
CA HIS A 417 32.80 14.07 23.18
C HIS A 417 32.33 15.21 24.09
N GLU A 418 33.28 15.83 24.79
CA GLU A 418 33.04 17.01 25.60
C GLU A 418 33.31 18.29 24.78
N GLY A 419 32.58 19.37 25.07
CA GLY A 419 32.72 20.65 24.38
C GLY A 419 32.09 20.71 22.99
N ALA A 420 32.46 21.76 22.23
CA ALA A 420 31.87 22.05 20.93
C ALA A 420 32.25 20.99 19.87
N CYS A 421 31.26 20.51 19.11
CA CYS A 421 31.50 19.56 18.03
C CYS A 421 32.30 20.21 16.89
N THR A 422 33.44 19.61 16.53
CA THR A 422 34.28 20.05 15.41
C THR A 422 33.90 19.40 14.08
N SER A 423 32.83 18.60 14.06
CA SER A 423 32.36 17.92 12.84
C SER A 423 31.98 18.93 11.77
N LYS A 424 32.66 18.86 10.63
CA LYS A 424 32.39 19.69 9.45
C LYS A 424 31.30 19.10 8.54
N GLU A 425 30.36 18.30 9.07
CA GLU A 425 29.30 17.76 8.22
C GLU A 425 28.51 18.91 7.57
N ASP A 426 28.35 18.84 6.24
CA ASP A 426 27.67 19.82 5.37
C ASP A 426 26.14 19.90 5.60
N GLY A 427 25.67 19.54 6.80
CA GLY A 427 24.27 19.46 7.19
C GLY A 427 23.58 18.16 6.76
N CYS A 428 22.38 17.96 7.31
CA CYS A 428 21.57 16.78 7.09
C CYS A 428 21.14 16.64 5.61
N TRP A 429 21.39 15.46 5.02
CA TRP A 429 21.00 15.16 3.63
C TRP A 429 19.50 15.31 3.41
N TYR A 430 18.66 14.80 4.33
CA TYR A 430 17.20 14.89 4.25
C TYR A 430 16.74 16.34 4.20
N CYS A 431 17.19 17.18 5.14
CA CYS A 431 16.83 18.60 5.18
C CYS A 431 17.26 19.35 3.93
N ARG A 432 18.42 19.01 3.36
CA ARG A 432 18.92 19.64 2.13
C ARG A 432 17.95 19.45 0.96
N GLN A 433 17.25 18.30 0.89
CA GLN A 433 16.30 18.03 -0.20
C GLN A 433 15.04 18.90 -0.12
N LEU A 434 14.71 19.47 1.05
CA LEU A 434 13.50 20.26 1.27
C LEU A 434 13.72 21.77 1.16
N ARG A 435 14.96 22.23 1.07
CA ARG A 435 15.25 23.67 0.90
C ARG A 435 14.67 24.16 -0.41
N GLN A 436 14.10 25.37 -0.40
CA GLN A 436 13.46 25.98 -1.57
C GLN A 436 12.22 25.19 -2.06
N THR A 437 11.60 24.41 -1.17
CA THR A 437 10.33 23.74 -1.44
C THR A 437 9.24 24.30 -0.51
N PRO A 438 7.95 24.07 -0.83
CA PRO A 438 6.85 24.44 0.06
C PRO A 438 6.89 23.77 1.44
N PHE A 439 7.76 22.79 1.66
CA PHE A 439 7.93 22.06 2.93
C PHE A 439 9.19 22.45 3.68
N GLU A 440 9.79 23.62 3.38
CA GLU A 440 10.97 24.09 4.12
C GLU A 440 10.68 24.36 5.60
N ASP A 441 9.42 24.61 5.96
CA ASP A 441 8.95 24.89 7.31
C ASP A 441 9.09 23.69 8.28
N ILE A 442 9.12 22.46 7.77
CA ILE A 442 9.29 21.26 8.61
C ILE A 442 10.76 20.93 8.89
N ILE A 443 11.71 21.68 8.33
CA ILE A 443 13.13 21.48 8.59
C ILE A 443 13.43 21.87 10.05
N PRO A 444 14.02 20.97 10.87
CA PRO A 444 14.39 21.31 12.23
C PRO A 444 15.39 22.47 12.28
N LEU A 445 15.16 23.43 13.19
CA LEU A 445 16.00 24.63 13.34
C LEU A 445 17.41 24.33 13.90
N TYR A 446 17.62 23.15 14.48
CA TYR A 446 18.89 22.74 15.05
C TYR A 446 19.70 21.87 14.08
N ARG A 447 21.03 21.98 14.16
CA ARG A 447 21.94 21.08 13.45
C ARG A 447 21.88 19.68 14.04
N HIS A 448 21.75 18.69 13.17
CA HIS A 448 21.61 17.30 13.55
C HIS A 448 22.21 16.36 12.51
N HIS A 449 22.59 15.16 12.95
CA HIS A 449 22.98 14.05 12.12
C HIS A 449 21.75 13.47 11.42
N ARG A 450 21.88 13.03 10.16
CA ARG A 450 20.77 12.50 9.34
C ARG A 450 19.95 11.39 10.01
N ALA A 451 20.59 10.57 10.83
CA ALA A 451 19.94 9.49 11.55
C ALA A 451 18.88 9.96 12.55
N LEU A 452 18.97 11.22 13.00
CA LEU A 452 18.03 11.84 13.95
C LEU A 452 16.98 12.73 13.26
N CYS A 453 17.02 12.84 11.92
CA CYS A 453 16.15 13.74 11.20
C CYS A 453 14.69 13.25 11.20
N PRO A 454 13.71 14.07 11.61
CA PRO A 454 12.28 13.72 11.59
C PRO A 454 11.63 13.92 10.22
N VAL A 455 12.27 14.64 9.30
CA VAL A 455 11.74 14.93 7.95
C VAL A 455 11.23 13.67 7.23
N PRO A 456 11.95 12.55 7.18
CA PRO A 456 11.46 11.36 6.48
C PRO A 456 10.13 10.82 6.99
N ASP A 457 9.78 11.09 8.25
CA ASP A 457 8.59 10.56 8.91
C ASP A 457 7.36 11.46 8.67
N ALA A 458 7.60 12.74 8.33
CA ALA A 458 6.55 13.75 8.16
C ALA A 458 5.73 13.61 6.87
N LYS A 459 6.04 12.67 5.96
CA LYS A 459 5.34 12.56 4.66
C LYS A 459 3.82 12.48 4.80
N ARG A 460 3.32 11.70 5.76
CA ARG A 460 1.88 11.52 5.96
C ARG A 460 1.20 12.85 6.28
N GLU A 461 1.80 13.62 7.18
CA GLU A 461 1.33 14.96 7.54
C GLU A 461 1.34 15.89 6.33
N LEU A 462 2.39 15.86 5.52
CA LEU A 462 2.48 16.68 4.31
C LEU A 462 1.45 16.29 3.24
N GLN A 463 1.14 15.00 3.08
CA GLN A 463 0.07 14.53 2.21
C GLN A 463 -1.30 15.04 2.69
N GLU A 464 -1.50 15.09 3.99
CA GLU A 464 -2.71 15.66 4.59
C GLU A 464 -2.81 17.17 4.33
N ARG A 465 -1.71 17.92 4.47
CA ARG A 465 -1.67 19.36 4.12
C ARG A 465 -2.04 19.60 2.65
N VAL A 466 -1.55 18.78 1.72
CA VAL A 466 -1.95 18.87 0.30
C VAL A 466 -3.42 18.56 0.12
N SER A 467 -3.93 17.54 0.81
CA SER A 467 -5.35 17.17 0.75
C SER A 467 -6.25 18.27 1.30
N GLU A 468 -5.83 18.98 2.34
CA GLU A 468 -6.52 20.14 2.89
C GLU A 468 -6.56 21.30 1.90
N LYS A 469 -5.43 21.64 1.28
CA LYS A 469 -5.37 22.66 0.21
C LYS A 469 -6.26 22.31 -0.98
N ARG A 470 -6.33 21.03 -1.36
CA ARG A 470 -7.26 20.53 -2.40
C ARG A 470 -8.73 20.74 -1.99
N ARG A 471 -9.10 20.49 -0.74
CA ARG A 471 -10.46 20.78 -0.23
C ARG A 471 -10.76 22.27 -0.25
N GLU A 472 -9.81 23.11 0.13
CA GLU A 472 -9.94 24.57 0.07
C GLU A 472 -10.19 25.05 -1.37
N LEU A 473 -9.48 24.48 -2.34
CA LEU A 473 -9.69 24.80 -3.76
C LEU A 473 -11.13 24.49 -4.19
N VAL A 474 -11.60 23.28 -3.89
CA VAL A 474 -12.97 22.84 -4.24
C VAL A 474 -14.01 23.74 -3.59
N GLN A 475 -13.83 24.10 -2.31
CA GLN A 475 -14.75 24.98 -1.61
C GLN A 475 -14.84 26.36 -2.29
N LYS A 476 -13.70 26.97 -2.64
CA LYS A 476 -13.67 28.27 -3.33
C LYS A 476 -14.33 28.20 -4.71
N GLU A 477 -14.18 27.09 -5.43
CA GLU A 477 -14.85 26.88 -6.71
C GLU A 477 -16.38 26.73 -6.56
N CYS A 478 -16.84 26.02 -5.53
CA CYS A 478 -18.27 25.90 -5.19
C CYS A 478 -18.89 27.26 -4.79
N GLU A 479 -18.18 28.07 -4.00
CA GLU A 479 -18.61 29.41 -3.59
C GLU A 479 -18.69 30.36 -4.80
N ARG A 480 -17.74 30.26 -5.74
CA ARG A 480 -17.76 31.00 -7.01
C ARG A 480 -18.96 30.61 -7.87
N ALA A 481 -19.24 29.32 -8.01
CA ALA A 481 -20.40 28.83 -8.77
C ALA A 481 -21.72 29.33 -8.16
N SER A 482 -21.81 29.35 -6.84
CA SER A 482 -22.98 29.84 -6.09
C SER A 482 -23.17 31.36 -6.22
N SER A 483 -22.09 32.13 -6.16
CA SER A 483 -22.11 33.59 -6.30
C SER A 483 -22.44 34.03 -7.74
N SER A 484 -21.98 33.28 -8.74
CA SER A 484 -22.31 33.54 -10.15
C SER A 484 -23.79 33.30 -10.45
N ARG A 485 -24.42 32.33 -9.78
CA ARG A 485 -25.88 32.08 -9.84
C ARG A 485 -26.70 33.22 -9.22
N ALA A 486 -26.28 33.76 -8.07
CA ALA A 486 -26.97 34.88 -7.41
C ALA A 486 -26.91 36.20 -8.23
N GLY A 487 -25.84 36.40 -9.00
CA GLY A 487 -25.71 37.56 -9.90
C GLY A 487 -26.65 37.50 -11.11
N MET A 488 -26.89 36.32 -11.70
CA MET A 488 -27.77 36.15 -12.86
C MET A 488 -29.26 36.27 -12.50
N SER A 489 -29.66 35.97 -11.26
CA SER A 489 -31.05 36.11 -10.80
C SER A 489 -31.49 37.57 -10.56
N ARG A 490 -30.57 38.54 -10.49
CA ARG A 490 -30.87 39.97 -10.28
C ARG A 490 -30.96 40.80 -11.57
N THR A 491 -30.67 40.20 -12.72
CA THR A 491 -30.69 40.85 -14.05
C THR A 491 -31.74 40.25 -14.97
N ARG A 492 -32.99 40.14 -14.50
CA ARG A 492 -34.16 39.97 -15.37
C ARG A 492 -35.17 41.07 -15.03
N PRO A 493 -35.37 42.07 -15.92
CA PRO A 493 -36.42 43.08 -15.75
C PRO A 493 -37.82 42.49 -15.84
#